data_AF-A0A7S3Z7Z8-F1
#
_entry.id   AF-A0A7S3Z7Z8-F1
#
_cell.length_a   1.000
_cell.length_b   1.000
_cell.length_c   1.000
_cell.angle_alpha   90.00
_cell.angle_beta   90.00
_cell.angle_gamma   90.00
#
_symmetry.space_group_name_H-M   'P 1'
#
loop_
_entity.id
_entity.type
_entity.pdbx_description
1 polymer ?
#
loop_
_entity_poly.entity_id
_entity_poly.type
_entity_poly.pdbx_seq_one_letter_code
_entity_poly.pdbx_strand_id
1 'polypeptide(L)'
;MIRYILAREGDCMLLVAASLAFFPSPRVDSNSMPCRQIRKRKLPPSTAEKKARFVRDLWMKHNHCHPLERATLFRTVKEDCGFGGKVLYPGSYVDIHASVVFDDVVYVDTDRKAKRFFSSPDIVRGLVRGHRQKDKKASFRFSFHPNDYMQPLPYPDGFFDGLISLYAGPISEFCSRYVKKGGYLLVNKSHGDVALAALNSQWVLVAVLVQCASPPSSTKPSKLAVVRQDLESFLEPKRQTDKDITRETLIQSQTGVKYKKEAVAYVFEKK
;
A
#
# COMPACT_ATOMS: atom_id res chain seq x y z
N MET A 1 -56.45 -31.36 10.33
CA MET A 1 -55.00 -31.63 10.19
C MET A 1 -54.27 -30.72 11.17
N ILE A 2 -54.14 -31.18 12.42
CA ILE A 2 -53.59 -30.43 13.56
C ILE A 2 -52.09 -30.75 13.62
N ARG A 3 -51.23 -29.72 13.59
CA ARG A 3 -49.79 -29.86 13.80
C ARG A 3 -49.47 -29.49 15.24
N TYR A 4 -49.02 -30.45 16.02
CA TYR A 4 -48.38 -30.22 17.32
C TYR A 4 -46.90 -29.90 17.07
N ILE A 5 -46.42 -28.78 17.60
CA ILE A 5 -44.99 -28.48 17.69
C ILE A 5 -44.56 -28.83 19.11
N LEU A 6 -43.71 -29.86 19.21
CA LEU A 6 -43.00 -30.24 20.42
C LEU A 6 -41.82 -29.28 20.59
N ALA A 7 -41.79 -28.53 21.68
CA ALA A 7 -40.59 -27.90 22.21
C ALA A 7 -40.35 -28.47 23.62
N ARG A 8 -39.14 -28.98 23.85
CA ARG A 8 -38.70 -29.59 25.11
C ARG A 8 -37.63 -28.69 25.72
N GLU A 9 -37.94 -28.07 26.85
CA GLU A 9 -36.98 -27.64 27.87
C GLU A 9 -37.72 -27.46 29.20
N GLY A 10 -37.31 -28.24 30.21
CA GLY A 10 -37.43 -27.95 31.65
C GLY A 10 -38.80 -27.64 32.27
N ASP A 11 -39.44 -28.67 32.81
CA ASP A 11 -40.17 -28.72 34.09
C ASP A 11 -41.00 -27.50 34.56
N CYS A 12 -42.28 -27.50 34.20
CA CYS A 12 -43.39 -27.35 35.17
C CYS A 12 -44.74 -27.62 34.47
N MET A 13 -45.34 -28.77 34.75
CA MET A 13 -46.73 -29.07 34.39
C MET A 13 -47.68 -28.22 35.25
N LEU A 14 -48.47 -27.35 34.62
CA LEU A 14 -49.77 -26.98 35.14
C LEU A 14 -50.82 -27.19 34.04
N LEU A 15 -51.64 -28.22 34.24
CA LEU A 15 -52.87 -28.47 33.49
C LEU A 15 -53.92 -27.45 33.96
N VAL A 16 -54.36 -26.57 33.06
CA VAL A 16 -55.61 -25.83 33.26
C VAL A 16 -56.47 -26.03 32.02
N ALA A 17 -57.50 -26.86 32.18
CA ALA A 17 -58.61 -26.95 31.27
C ALA A 17 -59.53 -25.75 31.53
N ALA A 18 -59.84 -24.98 30.49
CA ALA A 18 -60.91 -23.98 30.56
C ALA A 18 -61.80 -24.08 29.32
N SER A 19 -63.08 -24.22 29.63
CA SER A 19 -64.21 -24.54 28.76
C SER A 19 -64.45 -23.50 27.68
N LEU A 20 -64.85 -23.99 26.49
CA LEU A 20 -65.38 -23.20 25.38
C LEU A 20 -66.70 -22.52 25.79
N ALA A 21 -66.69 -21.20 25.90
CA ALA A 21 -67.89 -20.38 25.89
C ALA A 21 -67.88 -19.49 24.64
N PHE A 22 -68.90 -19.71 23.81
CA PHE A 22 -69.17 -19.01 22.56
C PHE A 22 -69.65 -17.58 22.89
N PHE A 23 -68.84 -16.56 22.62
CA PHE A 23 -69.25 -15.16 22.69
C PHE A 23 -69.28 -14.55 21.29
N PRO A 24 -70.32 -13.77 20.93
CA PRO A 24 -70.41 -13.14 19.61
C PRO A 24 -69.39 -12.00 19.49
N SER A 25 -68.76 -11.92 18.31
CA SER A 25 -67.78 -10.89 17.94
C SER A 25 -68.31 -9.47 18.16
N PRO A 26 -67.54 -8.57 18.80
CA PRO A 26 -67.74 -7.14 18.58
C PRO A 26 -67.17 -6.77 17.21
N ARG A 27 -67.98 -6.11 16.38
CA ARG A 27 -67.52 -5.38 15.20
C ARG A 27 -66.50 -4.34 15.67
N VAL A 28 -65.25 -4.50 15.26
CA VAL A 28 -64.22 -3.48 15.42
C VAL A 28 -64.15 -2.74 14.09
N ASP A 29 -64.43 -1.45 14.16
CA ASP A 29 -64.38 -0.52 13.03
C ASP A 29 -63.02 -0.53 12.35
N SER A 30 -63.04 -0.70 11.03
CA SER A 30 -61.87 -0.56 10.15
C SER A 30 -61.51 0.91 9.96
N ASN A 31 -61.07 1.57 11.04
CA ASN A 31 -60.28 2.80 10.93
C ASN A 31 -58.80 2.43 10.89
N SER A 32 -58.30 2.26 9.66
CA SER A 32 -56.89 2.09 9.32
C SER A 32 -56.05 3.25 9.87
N MET A 33 -55.41 3.04 11.02
CA MET A 33 -54.26 3.85 11.41
C MET A 33 -53.13 3.57 10.41
N PRO A 34 -52.54 4.59 9.76
CA PRO A 34 -51.37 4.38 8.93
C PRO A 34 -50.24 3.92 9.85
N CYS A 35 -49.77 2.69 9.62
CA CYS A 35 -48.57 2.16 10.25
C CYS A 35 -47.43 3.15 9.96
N ARG A 36 -47.12 4.02 10.93
CA ARG A 36 -45.98 4.94 10.85
C ARG A 36 -44.75 4.07 10.70
N GLN A 37 -44.24 3.96 9.48
CA GLN A 37 -42.91 3.45 9.22
C GLN A 37 -41.95 4.24 10.11
N ILE A 38 -41.49 3.61 11.19
CA ILE A 38 -40.40 4.15 12.00
C ILE A 38 -39.21 4.22 11.06
N ARG A 39 -38.97 5.39 10.48
CA ARG A 39 -37.73 5.70 9.77
C ARG A 39 -36.62 5.46 10.78
N LYS A 40 -35.97 4.31 10.72
CA LYS A 40 -34.76 4.01 11.50
C LYS A 40 -33.76 5.11 11.17
N ARG A 41 -33.66 6.14 12.01
CA ARG A 41 -32.62 7.16 11.91
C ARG A 41 -31.29 6.42 12.05
N LYS A 42 -30.50 6.36 10.97
CA LYS A 42 -29.14 5.81 11.03
C LYS A 42 -28.38 6.58 12.11
N LEU A 43 -27.94 5.88 13.15
CA LEU A 43 -27.05 6.43 14.16
C LEU A 43 -25.78 6.95 13.48
N PRO A 44 -25.20 8.08 13.94
CA PRO A 44 -23.97 8.60 13.39
C PRO A 44 -22.84 7.57 13.55
N PRO A 45 -21.89 7.51 12.61
CA PRO A 45 -20.84 6.51 12.65
C PRO A 45 -19.94 6.70 13.88
N SER A 46 -19.51 5.59 14.45
CA SER A 46 -18.57 5.58 15.58
C SER A 46 -17.21 6.16 15.20
N THR A 47 -16.40 6.55 16.19
CA THR A 47 -15.02 7.03 15.94
C THR A 47 -14.18 5.98 15.22
N ALA A 48 -14.37 4.70 15.50
CA ALA A 48 -13.68 3.60 14.82
C ALA A 48 -14.10 3.49 13.34
N GLU A 49 -15.40 3.61 13.05
CA GLU A 49 -15.91 3.59 11.68
C GLU A 49 -15.43 4.80 10.87
N LYS A 50 -15.35 5.98 11.49
CA LYS A 50 -14.77 7.18 10.86
C LYS A 50 -13.29 6.99 10.52
N LYS A 51 -12.50 6.39 11.44
CA LYS A 51 -11.09 6.04 11.17
C LYS A 51 -10.97 5.04 10.02
N ALA A 52 -11.76 3.97 10.05
CA ALA A 52 -11.76 2.94 9.01
C ALA A 52 -12.09 3.52 7.63
N ARG A 53 -13.13 4.37 7.57
CA ARG A 53 -13.51 5.08 6.35
C ARG A 53 -12.37 5.96 5.84
N PHE A 54 -11.77 6.78 6.70
CA PHE A 54 -10.65 7.63 6.32
C PHE A 54 -9.48 6.84 5.72
N VAL A 55 -9.06 5.76 6.37
CA VAL A 55 -7.94 4.92 5.90
C VAL A 55 -8.27 4.33 4.54
N ARG A 56 -9.45 3.72 4.39
CA ARG A 56 -9.88 3.10 3.12
C ARG A 56 -9.99 4.13 1.99
N ASP A 57 -10.67 5.25 2.23
CA ASP A 57 -10.89 6.28 1.21
C ASP A 57 -9.56 6.89 0.75
N LEU A 58 -8.65 7.16 1.71
CA LEU A 58 -7.35 7.73 1.39
C LEU A 58 -6.49 6.75 0.57
N TRP A 59 -6.43 5.49 0.99
CA TRP A 59 -5.70 4.47 0.23
C TRP A 59 -6.34 4.20 -1.13
N MET A 60 -7.67 4.15 -1.23
CA MET A 60 -8.36 3.99 -2.52
C MET A 60 -8.08 5.15 -3.45
N LYS A 61 -8.12 6.39 -2.96
CA LYS A 61 -7.78 7.59 -3.74
C LYS A 61 -6.34 7.52 -4.26
N HIS A 62 -5.41 7.11 -3.40
CA HIS A 62 -4.00 6.95 -3.77
C HIS A 62 -3.79 5.80 -4.76
N ASN A 63 -4.43 4.66 -4.51
CA ASN A 63 -4.33 3.45 -5.32
C ASN A 63 -4.99 3.59 -6.69
N HIS A 64 -6.03 4.42 -6.82
CA HIS A 64 -6.74 4.64 -8.08
C HIS A 64 -5.84 5.21 -9.19
N CYS A 65 -4.79 5.94 -8.82
CA CYS A 65 -3.82 6.46 -9.78
C CYS A 65 -2.76 5.42 -10.21
N HIS A 66 -2.61 4.33 -9.47
CA HIS A 66 -1.55 3.32 -9.70
C HIS A 66 -2.00 1.87 -9.48
N PRO A 67 -3.24 1.47 -9.84
CA PRO A 67 -3.74 0.16 -9.45
C PRO A 67 -2.91 -0.91 -10.17
N LEU A 68 -2.28 -1.79 -9.41
CA LEU A 68 -1.51 -2.95 -9.87
C LEU A 68 -0.11 -2.70 -10.44
N GLU A 69 0.20 -1.50 -10.94
CA GLU A 69 1.55 -1.20 -11.46
C GLU A 69 2.61 -1.29 -10.36
N ARG A 70 2.33 -0.75 -9.17
CA ARG A 70 3.34 -0.67 -8.10
C ARG A 70 3.55 -2.00 -7.37
N ALA A 71 2.50 -2.79 -7.15
CA ALA A 71 2.68 -4.16 -6.65
C ALA A 71 3.42 -5.05 -7.66
N THR A 72 3.19 -4.83 -8.96
CA THR A 72 3.92 -5.55 -10.02
C THR A 72 5.38 -5.14 -10.01
N LEU A 73 5.69 -3.84 -9.95
CA LEU A 73 7.05 -3.32 -9.79
C LEU A 73 7.77 -3.97 -8.60
N PHE A 74 7.18 -3.92 -7.41
CA PHE A 74 7.80 -4.50 -6.22
C PHE A 74 7.99 -6.01 -6.31
N ARG A 75 7.05 -6.72 -6.93
CA ARG A 75 7.18 -8.17 -7.14
C ARG A 75 8.31 -8.49 -8.11
N THR A 76 8.36 -7.79 -9.24
CA THR A 76 9.43 -7.95 -10.24
C THR A 76 10.80 -7.72 -9.63
N VAL A 77 10.99 -6.66 -8.83
CA VAL A 77 12.31 -6.45 -8.20
C VAL A 77 12.64 -7.51 -7.15
N LYS A 78 11.66 -7.95 -6.34
CA LYS A 78 11.88 -9.00 -5.33
C LYS A 78 12.26 -10.34 -5.99
N GLU A 79 11.52 -10.74 -7.01
CA GLU A 79 11.65 -12.06 -7.64
C GLU A 79 12.80 -12.09 -8.66
N ASP A 80 12.95 -11.05 -9.48
CA ASP A 80 13.92 -11.07 -10.59
C ASP A 80 15.24 -10.40 -10.20
N CYS A 81 15.24 -9.39 -9.33
CA CYS A 81 16.46 -8.64 -8.96
C CYS A 81 17.06 -9.04 -7.61
N GLY A 82 16.42 -9.94 -6.85
CA GLY A 82 16.94 -10.41 -5.56
C GLY A 82 16.72 -9.45 -4.39
N PHE A 83 15.82 -8.47 -4.52
CA PHE A 83 15.49 -7.53 -3.44
C PHE A 83 15.04 -8.29 -2.18
N GLY A 84 15.73 -8.08 -1.05
CA GLY A 84 15.50 -8.85 0.17
C GLY A 84 14.18 -8.55 0.88
N GLY A 85 13.97 -9.23 2.02
CA GLY A 85 12.70 -9.22 2.74
C GLY A 85 12.46 -7.98 3.61
N LYS A 86 13.54 -7.31 4.06
CA LYS A 86 13.50 -6.15 4.94
C LYS A 86 13.85 -4.86 4.19
N VAL A 87 12.89 -3.95 4.09
CA VAL A 87 12.97 -2.78 3.20
C VAL A 87 12.65 -1.48 3.92
N LEU A 88 13.44 -0.44 3.64
CA LEU A 88 13.20 0.94 4.05
C LEU A 88 12.53 1.70 2.89
N TYR A 89 11.44 2.41 3.18
CA TYR A 89 10.69 3.18 2.20
C TYR A 89 10.40 4.61 2.70
N PRO A 90 11.35 5.53 2.50
CA PRO A 90 11.16 6.93 2.82
C PRO A 90 10.28 7.65 1.78
N GLY A 91 9.55 8.68 2.21
CA GLY A 91 8.61 9.41 1.36
C GLY A 91 7.46 8.54 0.84
N SER A 92 7.09 7.50 1.60
CA SER A 92 6.12 6.50 1.16
C SER A 92 4.69 7.01 1.07
N TYR A 93 4.38 8.13 1.73
CA TYR A 93 3.02 8.62 1.95
C TYR A 93 2.11 7.50 2.46
N VAL A 94 1.03 7.14 1.76
CA VAL A 94 0.13 6.01 2.12
C VAL A 94 0.34 4.77 1.23
N ASP A 95 1.49 4.66 0.57
CA ASP A 95 1.80 3.50 -0.26
C ASP A 95 2.10 2.26 0.56
N ILE A 96 1.12 1.38 0.69
CA ILE A 96 1.29 0.09 1.36
C ILE A 96 1.63 -1.06 0.40
N HIS A 97 1.84 -0.80 -0.89
CA HIS A 97 2.13 -1.87 -1.86
C HIS A 97 3.45 -2.58 -1.55
N ALA A 98 4.41 -1.91 -0.91
CA ALA A 98 5.64 -2.55 -0.47
C ALA A 98 5.33 -3.71 0.49
N SER A 99 4.46 -3.51 1.49
CA SER A 99 4.05 -4.58 2.42
C SER A 99 3.20 -5.67 1.77
N VAL A 100 2.65 -5.44 0.57
CA VAL A 100 1.98 -6.50 -0.21
C VAL A 100 3.00 -7.52 -0.75
N VAL A 101 4.28 -7.14 -0.87
CA VAL A 101 5.33 -7.98 -1.48
C VAL A 101 6.43 -8.35 -0.48
N PHE A 102 6.91 -7.38 0.29
CA PHE A 102 7.98 -7.52 1.27
C PHE A 102 7.44 -7.87 2.65
N ASP A 103 8.24 -8.59 3.43
CA ASP A 103 7.81 -9.21 4.68
C ASP A 103 8.07 -8.31 5.89
N ASP A 104 8.99 -7.37 5.79
CA ASP A 104 9.31 -6.40 6.83
C ASP A 104 9.57 -5.02 6.21
N VAL A 105 8.61 -4.10 6.34
CA VAL A 105 8.69 -2.77 5.69
C VAL A 105 8.68 -1.65 6.72
N VAL A 106 9.67 -0.77 6.64
CA VAL A 106 9.74 0.45 7.44
C VAL A 106 9.38 1.63 6.54
N TYR A 107 8.26 2.28 6.87
CA TYR A 107 7.79 3.48 6.20
C TYR A 107 8.24 4.73 6.94
N VAL A 108 8.67 5.76 6.22
CA VAL A 108 9.08 7.05 6.80
C VAL A 108 8.45 8.19 6.02
N ASP A 109 7.69 9.06 6.68
CA ASP A 109 7.07 10.22 6.03
C ASP A 109 6.67 11.30 7.04
N THR A 110 6.76 12.57 6.64
CA THR A 110 6.34 13.73 7.45
C THR A 110 4.88 14.13 7.26
N ASP A 111 4.21 13.62 6.23
CA ASP A 111 2.86 14.04 5.85
C ASP A 111 1.83 13.71 6.95
N ARG A 112 0.99 14.70 7.26
CA ARG A 112 -0.01 14.60 8.33
C ARG A 112 -1.07 13.52 8.05
N LYS A 113 -1.45 13.33 6.79
CA LYS A 113 -2.40 12.28 6.39
C LYS A 113 -1.73 10.91 6.45
N ALA A 114 -0.47 10.77 6.06
CA ALA A 114 0.30 9.54 6.24
C ALA A 114 0.37 9.14 7.72
N LYS A 115 0.74 10.08 8.60
CA LYS A 115 0.72 9.87 10.07
C LYS A 115 -0.64 9.42 10.58
N ARG A 116 -1.72 10.09 10.14
CA ARG A 116 -3.08 9.70 10.52
C ARG A 116 -3.46 8.33 9.97
N PHE A 117 -3.05 8.00 8.75
CA PHE A 117 -3.31 6.73 8.09
C PHE A 117 -2.70 5.56 8.88
N PHE A 118 -1.41 5.66 9.21
CA PHE A 118 -0.68 4.61 9.94
C PHE A 118 -1.00 4.56 11.44
N SER A 119 -1.69 5.56 12.00
CA SER A 119 -2.20 5.52 13.38
C SER A 119 -3.26 4.43 13.63
N SER A 120 -3.74 3.75 12.58
CA SER A 120 -4.72 2.66 12.64
C SER A 120 -4.15 1.36 12.08
N PRO A 121 -3.14 0.77 12.74
CA PRO A 121 -2.33 -0.30 12.15
C PRO A 121 -3.13 -1.57 11.82
N ASP A 122 -4.18 -1.90 12.57
CA ASP A 122 -5.01 -3.07 12.26
C ASP A 122 -5.82 -2.92 10.97
N ILE A 123 -6.26 -1.70 10.67
CA ILE A 123 -7.01 -1.41 9.44
C ILE A 123 -6.05 -1.48 8.25
N VAL A 124 -4.86 -0.90 8.39
CA VAL A 124 -3.80 -0.98 7.38
C VAL A 124 -3.37 -2.43 7.15
N ARG A 125 -3.18 -3.22 8.22
CA ARG A 125 -2.91 -4.65 8.12
C ARG A 125 -4.01 -5.38 7.35
N GLY A 126 -5.28 -5.06 7.62
CA GLY A 126 -6.43 -5.60 6.90
C GLY A 126 -6.37 -5.30 5.39
N LEU A 127 -5.99 -4.06 5.01
CA LEU A 127 -5.81 -3.68 3.61
C LEU A 127 -4.68 -4.48 2.96
N VAL A 128 -3.50 -4.57 3.59
CA VAL A 128 -2.37 -5.34 3.05
C VAL A 128 -2.75 -6.81 2.86
N ARG A 129 -3.38 -7.44 3.86
CA ARG A 129 -3.84 -8.84 3.78
C ARG A 129 -4.83 -9.09 2.65
N GLY A 130 -5.67 -8.09 2.34
CA GLY A 130 -6.59 -8.14 1.22
C GLY A 130 -5.91 -8.24 -0.14
N HIS A 131 -4.67 -7.74 -0.26
CA HIS A 131 -3.93 -7.64 -1.52
C HIS A 131 -2.74 -8.62 -1.63
N ARG A 132 -2.34 -9.24 -0.52
CA ARG A 132 -1.32 -10.31 -0.52
C ARG A 132 -1.82 -11.60 -1.17
N GLN A 133 -0.90 -12.33 -1.79
CA GLN A 133 -1.13 -13.72 -2.25
C GLN A 133 -1.59 -14.60 -1.09
N LYS A 134 -2.48 -15.57 -1.34
CA LYS A 134 -3.22 -16.31 -0.31
C LYS A 134 -2.30 -17.00 0.71
N ASP A 135 -1.22 -17.61 0.23
CA ASP A 135 -0.17 -18.30 0.99
C ASP A 135 0.68 -17.36 1.85
N LYS A 136 0.81 -16.08 1.46
CA LYS A 136 1.61 -15.08 2.17
C LYS A 136 0.80 -14.13 3.07
N LYS A 137 -0.50 -14.35 3.25
CA LYS A 137 -1.38 -13.41 3.99
C LYS A 137 -1.04 -13.26 5.48
N ALA A 138 -0.46 -14.28 6.11
CA ALA A 138 -0.31 -14.32 7.57
C ALA A 138 0.97 -13.64 8.08
N SER A 139 2.06 -13.63 7.30
CA SER A 139 3.39 -13.24 7.76
C SER A 139 3.91 -11.97 7.08
N PHE A 140 3.66 -10.82 7.70
CA PHE A 140 4.39 -9.59 7.41
C PHE A 140 4.38 -8.65 8.62
N ARG A 141 5.35 -7.74 8.66
CA ARG A 141 5.44 -6.67 9.63
C ARG A 141 5.63 -5.35 8.90
N PHE A 142 5.13 -4.28 9.51
CA PHE A 142 5.52 -2.93 9.14
C PHE A 142 5.61 -2.03 10.36
N SER A 143 6.41 -0.98 10.24
CA SER A 143 6.43 0.16 11.15
C SER A 143 6.39 1.46 10.36
N PHE A 144 5.91 2.53 11.00
CA PHE A 144 5.85 3.86 10.41
C PHE A 144 6.54 4.88 11.32
N HIS A 145 7.45 5.67 10.76
CA HIS A 145 8.12 6.78 11.43
C HIS A 145 7.60 8.11 10.89
N PRO A 146 6.91 8.93 11.71
CA PRO A 146 6.43 10.26 11.32
C PRO A 146 7.57 11.30 11.30
N ASN A 147 8.67 10.99 10.61
CA ASN A 147 9.93 11.75 10.66
C ASN A 147 10.37 12.16 9.27
N ASP A 148 11.21 13.19 9.22
CA ASP A 148 11.98 13.54 8.04
C ASP A 148 13.10 12.52 7.87
N TYR A 149 13.18 11.89 6.69
CA TYR A 149 14.19 10.87 6.38
C TYR A 149 15.59 11.46 6.18
N MET A 150 15.71 12.78 6.05
CA MET A 150 17.01 13.47 6.06
C MET A 150 17.64 13.50 7.45
N GLN A 151 16.85 13.21 8.50
CA GLN A 151 17.33 13.09 9.87
C GLN A 151 17.71 11.63 10.21
N PRO A 152 18.58 11.42 11.20
CA PRO A 152 18.92 10.08 11.67
C PRO A 152 17.68 9.25 12.05
N LEU A 153 17.61 8.02 11.55
CA LEU A 153 16.60 7.04 11.88
C LEU A 153 17.14 6.09 12.97
N PRO A 154 16.26 5.48 13.78
CA PRO A 154 16.67 4.61 14.88
C PRO A 154 17.06 3.20 14.40
N TYR A 155 17.91 3.12 13.38
CA TYR A 155 18.41 1.89 12.79
C TYR A 155 19.92 1.96 12.63
N PRO A 156 20.65 0.85 12.86
CA PRO A 156 22.07 0.80 12.60
C PRO A 156 22.36 0.84 11.09
N ASP A 157 23.61 1.13 10.75
CA ASP A 157 24.09 1.01 9.37
C ASP A 157 23.95 -0.42 8.87
N GLY A 158 23.59 -0.58 7.61
CA GLY A 158 23.43 -1.90 7.00
C GLY A 158 22.27 -2.75 7.55
N PHE A 159 21.27 -2.13 8.19
CA PHE A 159 20.13 -2.86 8.75
C PHE A 159 19.16 -3.45 7.70
N PHE A 160 19.01 -2.80 6.54
CA PHE A 160 18.02 -3.16 5.52
C PHE A 160 18.64 -3.91 4.35
N ASP A 161 17.86 -4.80 3.76
CA ASP A 161 18.21 -5.49 2.51
C ASP A 161 17.93 -4.62 1.29
N GLY A 162 16.99 -3.66 1.42
CA GLY A 162 16.55 -2.83 0.32
C GLY A 162 16.13 -1.43 0.73
N LEU A 163 16.28 -0.49 -0.18
CA LEU A 163 15.82 0.90 -0.08
C LEU A 163 14.92 1.23 -1.28
N ILE A 164 13.74 1.77 -1.02
CA ILE A 164 12.81 2.22 -2.05
C ILE A 164 12.84 3.75 -2.07
N SER A 165 13.18 4.31 -3.23
CA SER A 165 13.17 5.74 -3.53
C SER A 165 12.27 5.99 -4.74
N LEU A 166 10.97 6.18 -4.48
CA LEU A 166 9.99 6.38 -5.54
C LEU A 166 9.23 7.69 -5.31
N TYR A 167 9.37 8.62 -6.26
CA TYR A 167 8.62 9.89 -6.30
C TYR A 167 8.79 10.78 -5.05
N ALA A 168 9.88 10.58 -4.32
CA ALA A 168 10.30 11.40 -3.20
C ALA A 168 11.68 12.01 -3.50
N GLY A 169 12.17 12.88 -2.62
CA GLY A 169 13.42 13.61 -2.80
C GLY A 169 14.68 12.72 -2.85
N PRO A 170 15.88 13.29 -2.62
CA PRO A 170 17.18 12.60 -2.79
C PRO A 170 17.44 11.53 -1.71
N ILE A 171 16.66 10.44 -1.69
CA ILE A 171 16.69 9.40 -0.66
C ILE A 171 18.00 8.63 -0.67
N SER A 172 18.56 8.35 -1.85
CA SER A 172 19.84 7.64 -1.96
C SER A 172 20.94 8.38 -1.20
N GLU A 173 20.92 9.70 -1.15
CA GLU A 173 21.90 10.49 -0.40
C GLU A 173 21.79 10.25 1.11
N PHE A 174 20.59 10.33 1.67
CA PHE A 174 20.39 10.35 3.13
C PHE A 174 20.22 8.96 3.76
N CYS A 175 19.70 7.99 2.99
CA CYS A 175 19.30 6.69 3.52
C CYS A 175 20.23 5.54 3.10
N SER A 176 21.20 5.76 2.20
CA SER A 176 22.11 4.70 1.74
C SER A 176 22.85 3.99 2.87
N ARG A 177 23.18 4.69 3.95
CA ARG A 177 23.89 4.12 5.13
C ARG A 177 23.16 2.92 5.74
N TYR A 178 21.82 2.91 5.71
CA TYR A 178 21.03 1.86 6.34
C TYR A 178 20.92 0.60 5.48
N VAL A 179 21.37 0.63 4.22
CA VAL A 179 21.36 -0.56 3.34
C VAL A 179 22.66 -1.34 3.51
N LYS A 180 22.56 -2.66 3.66
CA LYS A 180 23.73 -3.54 3.77
C LYS A 180 24.51 -3.61 2.46
N LYS A 181 25.77 -4.05 2.51
CA LYS A 181 26.51 -4.46 1.30
C LYS A 181 25.81 -5.64 0.62
N GLY A 182 25.73 -5.62 -0.71
CA GLY A 182 24.89 -6.53 -1.50
C GLY A 182 23.38 -6.28 -1.35
N GLY A 183 22.98 -5.23 -0.63
CA GLY A 183 21.59 -4.76 -0.61
C GLY A 183 21.28 -3.90 -1.82
N TYR A 184 19.99 -3.62 -2.03
CA TYR A 184 19.52 -2.99 -3.27
C TYR A 184 18.83 -1.64 -3.06
N LEU A 185 18.90 -0.77 -4.06
CA LEU A 185 18.16 0.48 -4.16
C LEU A 185 17.25 0.40 -5.39
N LEU A 186 15.94 0.59 -5.17
CA LEU A 186 14.94 0.73 -6.21
C LEU A 186 14.62 2.21 -6.33
N VAL A 187 14.90 2.80 -7.49
CA VAL A 187 14.78 4.23 -7.69
C VAL A 187 14.10 4.57 -9.01
N ASN A 188 13.29 5.63 -9.05
CA ASN A 188 12.73 6.17 -10.29
C ASN A 188 13.42 7.49 -10.68
N LYS A 189 13.27 7.91 -11.94
CA LYS A 189 13.93 9.12 -12.46
C LYS A 189 13.45 10.45 -11.83
N SER A 190 12.45 10.42 -10.95
CA SER A 190 11.96 11.60 -10.25
C SER A 190 13.03 12.14 -9.30
N HIS A 191 13.00 13.44 -9.06
CA HIS A 191 13.80 14.14 -8.06
C HIS A 191 15.32 13.92 -8.10
N GLY A 192 15.87 13.45 -9.22
CA GLY A 192 17.31 13.34 -9.44
C GLY A 192 17.98 12.13 -8.78
N ASP A 193 17.22 11.27 -8.10
CA ASP A 193 17.83 10.25 -7.24
C ASP A 193 18.50 9.11 -8.04
N VAL A 194 18.05 8.84 -9.28
CA VAL A 194 18.81 7.96 -10.22
C VAL A 194 20.20 8.53 -10.51
N ALA A 195 20.30 9.83 -10.75
CA ALA A 195 21.57 10.47 -11.06
C ALA A 195 22.48 10.51 -9.82
N LEU A 196 21.91 10.77 -8.63
CA LEU A 196 22.65 10.68 -7.37
C LEU A 196 23.21 9.28 -7.13
N ALA A 197 22.39 8.24 -7.33
CA ALA A 197 22.85 6.86 -7.23
C ALA A 197 23.94 6.55 -8.26
N ALA A 198 23.79 7.01 -9.51
CA ALA A 198 24.78 6.79 -10.56
C ALA A 198 26.13 7.50 -10.31
N LEU A 199 26.13 8.67 -9.67
CA LEU A 199 27.35 9.41 -9.30
C LEU A 199 28.05 8.81 -8.07
N ASN A 200 27.36 8.02 -7.25
CA ASN A 200 27.89 7.46 -6.03
C ASN A 200 28.53 6.09 -6.28
N SER A 201 29.86 6.00 -6.11
CA SER A 201 30.65 4.78 -6.29
C SER A 201 30.24 3.57 -5.43
N GLN A 202 29.47 3.79 -4.36
CA GLN A 202 28.90 2.73 -3.52
C GLN A 202 27.80 1.94 -4.24
N TRP A 203 27.18 2.51 -5.27
CA TRP A 203 26.09 1.91 -6.03
C TRP A 203 26.57 1.46 -7.40
N VAL A 204 26.00 0.36 -7.88
CA VAL A 204 26.16 -0.12 -9.26
C VAL A 204 24.79 -0.36 -9.84
N LEU A 205 24.52 0.18 -11.02
CA LEU A 205 23.29 -0.14 -11.75
C LEU A 205 23.36 -1.60 -12.21
N VAL A 206 22.44 -2.44 -11.73
CA VAL A 206 22.42 -3.89 -12.03
C VAL A 206 21.21 -4.29 -12.86
N ALA A 207 20.14 -3.48 -12.85
CA ALA A 207 18.99 -3.70 -13.71
C ALA A 207 18.20 -2.42 -13.97
N VAL A 208 17.48 -2.40 -15.08
CA VAL A 208 16.49 -1.38 -15.42
C VAL A 208 15.16 -2.06 -15.75
N LEU A 209 14.07 -1.54 -15.20
CA LEU A 209 12.72 -2.00 -15.50
C LEU A 209 12.10 -1.14 -16.59
N VAL A 210 11.66 -1.77 -17.67
CA VAL A 210 11.01 -1.13 -18.80
C VAL A 210 9.59 -1.64 -18.96
N GLN A 211 8.70 -0.78 -19.43
CA GLN A 211 7.34 -1.16 -19.74
C GLN A 211 7.32 -1.87 -21.10
N CYS A 212 6.87 -3.13 -21.13
CA CYS A 212 6.59 -3.79 -22.40
C CYS A 212 5.40 -3.12 -23.07
N ALA A 213 5.48 -2.96 -24.39
CA ALA A 213 4.33 -2.56 -25.18
C ALA A 213 3.20 -3.59 -25.00
N SER A 214 2.03 -3.13 -24.54
CA SER A 214 0.82 -3.94 -24.53
C SER A 214 0.06 -3.72 -25.83
N PRO A 215 -0.60 -4.75 -26.40
CA PRO A 215 -1.49 -4.57 -27.52
C PRO A 215 -2.57 -3.53 -27.16
N PRO A 216 -2.97 -2.64 -28.08
CA PRO A 216 -3.96 -1.58 -27.83
C PRO A 216 -5.33 -2.07 -27.35
N SER A 217 -5.58 -3.39 -27.37
CA SER A 217 -6.84 -4.06 -27.00
C SER A 217 -6.78 -4.80 -25.65
N SER A 218 -5.62 -4.89 -24.98
CA SER A 218 -5.54 -5.65 -23.73
C SER A 218 -6.01 -4.85 -22.51
N THR A 219 -7.02 -5.35 -21.81
CA THR A 219 -7.42 -4.90 -20.45
C THR A 219 -6.44 -5.35 -19.35
N LYS A 220 -5.36 -6.05 -19.73
CA LYS A 220 -4.33 -6.52 -18.78
C LYS A 220 -3.30 -5.41 -18.54
N PRO A 221 -2.81 -5.27 -17.30
CA PRO A 221 -1.73 -4.34 -17.00
C PRO A 221 -0.49 -4.69 -17.81
N SER A 222 0.21 -3.66 -18.27
CA SER A 222 1.39 -3.82 -19.10
C SER A 222 2.49 -4.56 -18.34
N LYS A 223 3.09 -5.56 -18.98
CA LYS A 223 4.16 -6.38 -18.38
C LYS A 223 5.43 -5.54 -18.21
N LEU A 224 6.13 -5.72 -17.09
CA LEU A 224 7.48 -5.16 -16.91
C LEU A 224 8.53 -6.15 -17.41
N ALA A 225 9.51 -5.66 -18.15
CA ALA A 225 10.72 -6.41 -18.49
C ALA A 225 11.91 -5.88 -17.69
N VAL A 226 12.79 -6.80 -17.29
CA VAL A 226 14.02 -6.48 -16.57
C VAL A 226 15.21 -6.58 -17.53
N VAL A 227 15.83 -5.44 -17.80
CA VAL A 227 17.01 -5.30 -18.66
C VAL A 227 18.26 -5.34 -17.78
N ARG A 228 19.29 -6.10 -18.19
CA ARG A 228 20.59 -6.25 -17.49
C ARG A 228 21.81 -6.04 -18.40
N GLN A 229 21.58 -5.63 -19.64
CA GLN A 229 22.61 -5.39 -20.63
C GLN A 229 22.49 -3.95 -21.11
N ASP A 230 23.61 -3.36 -21.54
CA ASP A 230 23.66 -1.99 -22.05
C ASP A 230 23.02 -0.99 -21.06
N LEU A 231 23.30 -1.16 -19.76
CA LEU A 231 22.65 -0.40 -18.69
C LEU A 231 23.05 1.07 -18.71
N GLU A 232 24.28 1.35 -19.15
CA GLU A 232 24.88 2.67 -19.27
C GLU A 232 24.08 3.56 -20.23
N SER A 233 23.51 2.98 -21.29
CA SER A 233 22.68 3.71 -22.26
C SER A 233 21.39 4.27 -21.66
N PHE A 234 20.92 3.74 -20.53
CA PHE A 234 19.76 4.26 -19.79
C PHE A 234 20.12 5.45 -18.91
N LEU A 235 21.41 5.69 -18.68
CA LEU A 235 21.92 6.84 -17.93
C LEU A 235 22.44 7.95 -18.85
N GLU A 236 22.26 7.84 -20.17
CA GLU A 236 22.59 8.89 -21.12
C GLU A 236 21.59 10.05 -21.05
N PRO A 237 22.02 11.27 -20.65
CA PRO A 237 21.12 12.42 -20.61
C PRO A 237 20.66 12.83 -22.02
N LYS A 238 19.42 13.31 -22.11
CA LYS A 238 18.82 13.82 -23.34
C LYS A 238 19.35 15.21 -23.71
N ARG A 239 19.73 16.01 -22.71
CA ARG A 239 20.28 17.36 -22.90
C ARG A 239 21.77 17.36 -22.60
N GLN A 240 22.52 18.14 -23.38
CA GLN A 240 23.96 18.31 -23.15
C GLN A 240 24.26 18.98 -21.80
N THR A 241 23.40 19.91 -21.36
CA THR A 241 23.49 20.59 -20.05
C THR A 241 23.43 19.63 -18.86
N ASP A 242 22.83 18.45 -19.08
CA ASP A 242 22.63 17.47 -18.03
C ASP A 242 23.85 16.52 -17.90
N LYS A 243 24.89 16.70 -18.73
CA LYS A 243 26.14 15.92 -18.66
C LYS A 243 27.10 16.40 -17.57
N ASP A 244 27.03 17.68 -17.21
CA ASP A 244 27.90 18.29 -16.20
C ASP A 244 27.20 18.39 -14.83
N ILE A 245 26.19 17.54 -14.60
CA ILE A 245 25.43 17.51 -13.35
C ILE A 245 26.32 17.00 -12.21
N THR A 246 26.28 17.75 -11.11
CA THR A 246 26.97 17.40 -9.86
C THR A 246 25.98 16.98 -8.79
N ARG A 247 26.48 16.27 -7.77
CA ARG A 247 25.71 15.92 -6.57
C ARG A 247 25.03 17.14 -5.94
N GLU A 248 25.77 18.24 -5.82
CA GLU A 248 25.30 19.48 -5.20
C GLU A 248 24.14 20.08 -5.98
N THR A 249 24.25 20.13 -7.32
CA THR A 249 23.18 20.66 -8.18
C THR A 249 21.92 19.80 -8.14
N LEU A 250 22.04 18.47 -8.01
CA LEU A 250 20.90 17.55 -7.88
C LEU A 250 20.17 17.74 -6.55
N ILE A 251 20.92 17.83 -5.45
CA ILE A 251 20.34 18.02 -4.11
C ILE A 251 19.61 19.36 -4.02
N GLN A 252 20.18 20.43 -4.58
CA GLN A 252 19.58 21.77 -4.56
C GLN A 252 18.35 21.87 -5.47
N SER A 253 18.43 21.33 -6.69
CA SER A 253 17.35 21.46 -7.67
C SER A 253 16.22 20.47 -7.46
N GLN A 254 16.50 19.31 -6.83
CA GLN A 254 15.60 18.17 -6.70
C GLN A 254 14.86 17.84 -8.01
N THR A 255 15.54 18.07 -9.14
CA THR A 255 14.99 17.93 -10.47
C THR A 255 15.61 16.69 -11.12
N GLY A 256 14.76 15.84 -11.70
CA GLY A 256 15.19 14.63 -12.38
C GLY A 256 15.93 14.92 -13.68
N VAL A 257 16.95 14.10 -13.97
CA VAL A 257 17.61 14.07 -15.27
C VAL A 257 16.68 13.39 -16.29
N LYS A 258 16.52 14.01 -17.46
CA LYS A 258 15.80 13.39 -18.57
C LYS A 258 16.76 12.55 -19.37
N TYR A 259 16.61 11.24 -19.30
CA TYR A 259 17.44 10.30 -20.08
C TYR A 259 16.88 10.08 -21.49
N LYS A 260 17.73 9.59 -22.40
CA LYS A 260 17.34 9.26 -23.77
C LYS A 260 16.42 8.06 -23.85
N LYS A 261 16.72 6.99 -23.09
CA LYS A 261 15.89 5.79 -22.99
C LYS A 261 14.88 5.93 -21.86
N GLU A 262 13.66 5.47 -22.11
CA GLU A 262 12.60 5.45 -21.11
C GLU A 262 12.69 4.21 -20.23
N ALA A 263 12.54 4.42 -18.93
CA ALA A 263 12.53 3.37 -17.92
C ALA A 263 11.47 3.68 -16.86
N VAL A 264 10.86 2.64 -16.33
CA VAL A 264 9.92 2.72 -15.21
C VAL A 264 10.70 2.93 -13.91
N ALA A 265 11.75 2.14 -13.70
CA ALA A 265 12.59 2.20 -12.52
C ALA A 265 13.99 1.62 -12.79
N TYR A 266 14.92 1.93 -11.90
CA TYR A 266 16.31 1.50 -11.92
C TYR A 266 16.59 0.75 -10.62
N VAL A 267 17.40 -0.31 -10.70
CA VAL A 267 17.82 -1.11 -9.55
C VAL A 267 19.32 -1.04 -9.45
N PHE A 268 19.79 -0.48 -8.33
CA PHE A 268 21.20 -0.44 -7.99
C PHE A 268 21.51 -1.46 -6.89
N GLU A 269 22.70 -2.03 -6.91
CA GLU A 269 23.25 -2.86 -5.85
C GLU A 269 24.36 -2.11 -5.11
N LYS A 270 24.42 -2.27 -3.79
CA LYS A 270 25.42 -1.64 -2.93
C LYS A 270 26.68 -2.49 -2.84
N LYS A 271 27.85 -1.90 -3.10
CA LYS A 271 29.18 -2.52 -2.92
C LYS A 271 29.64 -2.57 -1.46
#